data_AF-A0AA86LWQ3-F1
#
_entry.id   AF-A0AA86LWQ3-F1
#
_cell.length_a   1.000
_cell.length_b   1.000
_cell.length_c   1.000
_cell.angle_alpha   90.00
_cell.angle_beta   90.00
_cell.angle_gamma   90.00
#
_symmetry.space_group_name_H-M   'P 1'
#
loop_
_entity.id
_entity.type
_entity.pdbx_description
1 polymer ?
#
loop_
_entity_poly.entity_id
_entity_poly.type
_entity_poly.pdbx_seq_one_letter_code
_entity_poly.pdbx_strand_id
1 'polypeptide(L)' 'MYIEVTVDLKHYTGDRFDLRLSNYHSIKKVVEIVWQAKKITQSPKDGAWIRVSNKNLIFSGNETMINCGITTGDCIEIL' A
#
# COMPACT_ATOMS: atom_id res chain seq x y z
N MET A 1 -0.91 2.14 15.35
CA MET A 1 -2.37 2.39 15.44
C MET A 1 -3.03 1.77 14.23
N TYR A 2 -4.25 1.24 14.34
CA TYR A 2 -4.98 0.76 13.16
C TYR A 2 -5.52 1.95 12.36
N ILE A 3 -5.20 1.99 11.07
CA ILE A 3 -5.69 2.98 10.12
C ILE A 3 -6.44 2.28 9.00
N GLU A 4 -7.29 3.03 8.30
CA GLU A 4 -8.06 2.54 7.16
C GLU A 4 -7.64 3.33 5.92
N VAL A 5 -7.07 2.63 4.96
CA VAL A 5 -6.52 3.21 3.72
C VAL A 5 -7.21 2.59 2.53
N THR A 6 -7.31 3.34 1.44
CA THR A 6 -7.75 2.78 0.16
C THR A 6 -6.53 2.29 -0.61
N VAL A 7 -6.54 1.05 -1.08
CA VAL A 7 -5.52 0.47 -1.95
C VAL A 7 -5.99 0.53 -3.39
N ASP A 8 -5.12 1.01 -4.28
CA ASP A 8 -5.32 1.10 -5.72
C ASP A 8 -4.28 0.23 -6.45
N LEU A 9 -4.79 -0.76 -7.18
CA LEU A 9 -4.02 -1.72 -7.97
C LEU A 9 -4.04 -1.40 -9.46
N LYS A 10 -4.14 -0.11 -9.84
CA LYS A 10 -4.12 0.37 -11.23
C LYS A 10 -3.04 -0.25 -12.13
N HIS A 11 -1.85 -0.52 -11.60
CA HIS A 11 -0.73 -1.13 -12.34
C HIS A 11 -0.76 -2.67 -12.38
N TYR A 12 -1.75 -3.28 -11.76
CA TYR A 12 -1.87 -4.73 -11.58
C TYR A 12 -3.25 -5.20 -12.05
N THR A 13 -4.20 -5.46 -11.14
CA THR A 13 -5.54 -5.95 -11.50
C THR A 13 -6.53 -4.83 -11.85
N GLY A 14 -6.21 -3.58 -11.54
CA GLY A 14 -7.14 -2.44 -11.65
C GLY A 14 -8.11 -2.33 -10.47
N ASP A 15 -8.04 -3.23 -9.50
CA ASP A 15 -8.91 -3.23 -8.31
C ASP A 15 -8.65 -2.04 -7.40
N ARG A 16 -9.71 -1.56 -6.76
CA ARG A 16 -9.63 -0.57 -5.68
C ARG A 16 -10.48 -1.01 -4.49
N PHE A 17 -9.93 -0.95 -3.29
CA PHE A 17 -10.59 -1.46 -2.08
C PHE A 17 -10.00 -0.86 -0.81
N ASP A 18 -10.78 -0.84 0.27
CA ASP A 18 -10.31 -0.36 1.56
C ASP A 18 -9.68 -1.49 2.38
N LEU A 19 -8.61 -1.15 3.10
CA LEU A 19 -7.83 -2.07 3.92
C LEU A 19 -7.55 -1.43 5.27
N ARG A 20 -7.96 -2.13 6.33
CA ARG A 20 -7.66 -1.73 7.72
C ARG A 20 -6.46 -2.51 8.24
N LEU A 21 -5.39 -1.80 8.60
CA LEU A 21 -4.17 -2.41 9.11
C LEU A 21 -3.40 -1.49 10.08
N SER A 22 -2.40 -2.05 10.76
CA SER A 22 -1.53 -1.27 11.64
C SER A 22 -0.55 -0.42 10.83
N ASN A 23 -0.49 0.89 11.10
CA ASN A 23 0.50 1.79 10.48
C ASN A 23 1.95 1.55 10.95
N TYR A 24 2.19 0.57 11.83
CA TYR A 24 3.55 0.11 12.17
C TYR A 24 4.12 -0.86 11.13
N HIS A 25 3.33 -1.31 10.16
CA HIS A 25 3.85 -2.15 9.08
C HIS A 25 4.77 -1.36 8.15
N SER A 26 5.79 -2.04 7.63
CA SER A 26 6.53 -1.57 6.46
C SER A 26 5.63 -1.59 5.22
N ILE A 27 5.89 -0.72 4.27
CA ILE A 27 5.17 -0.68 3.00
C ILE A 27 5.26 -2.03 2.28
N LYS A 28 6.44 -2.67 2.27
CA LYS A 28 6.60 -4.03 1.73
C LYS A 28 5.62 -5.01 2.39
N LYS A 29 5.44 -4.94 3.70
CA LYS A 29 4.49 -5.80 4.41
C LYS A 29 3.04 -5.51 4.01
N VAL A 30 2.69 -4.24 3.77
CA VAL A 30 1.37 -3.87 3.23
C VAL A 30 1.15 -4.49 1.85
N VAL A 31 2.14 -4.39 0.96
CA VAL A 31 2.08 -5.00 -0.39
C VAL A 31 1.90 -6.52 -0.29
N GLU A 32 2.62 -7.21 0.60
CA GLU A 32 2.42 -8.64 0.84
C GLU A 32 1.00 -8.97 1.30
N ILE A 33 0.43 -8.18 2.23
CA ILE A 33 -0.95 -8.37 2.71
C ILE A 33 -1.95 -8.18 1.56
N VAL A 34 -1.76 -7.15 0.74
CA VAL A 34 -2.61 -6.87 -0.44
C VAL A 34 -2.56 -8.05 -1.41
N TRP A 35 -1.37 -8.58 -1.69
CA TRP A 35 -1.19 -9.73 -2.57
C TRP A 35 -1.94 -10.97 -2.08
N GLN A 36 -1.83 -11.27 -0.79
CA GLN A 36 -2.53 -12.39 -0.17
C GLN A 36 -4.04 -12.19 -0.17
N ALA A 37 -4.51 -10.99 0.17
CA ALA A 37 -5.93 -10.66 0.23
C ALA A 37 -6.60 -10.75 -1.16
N LYS A 38 -5.89 -10.30 -2.21
CA LYS A 38 -6.40 -10.28 -3.58
C LYS A 38 -6.02 -11.50 -4.42
N LYS A 39 -5.26 -12.44 -3.85
CA LYS A 39 -4.78 -13.67 -4.53
C LYS A 39 -4.11 -13.35 -5.87
N ILE A 40 -3.30 -12.29 -5.90
CA ILE A 40 -2.61 -11.84 -7.11
C ILE A 40 -1.49 -12.82 -7.43
N THR A 41 -1.50 -13.38 -8.64
CA THR A 41 -0.55 -14.42 -9.08
C THR A 41 0.76 -13.85 -9.61
N GLN A 42 0.72 -12.67 -10.25
CA GLN A 42 1.93 -11.96 -10.67
C GLN A 42 2.68 -11.43 -9.45
N SER A 43 4.01 -11.50 -9.44
CA SER A 43 4.80 -10.93 -8.34
C SER A 43 4.71 -9.39 -8.31
N PRO A 44 4.76 -8.76 -7.12
CA PRO A 44 4.93 -7.31 -7.05
C PRO A 44 6.29 -6.90 -7.64
N LYS A 45 6.38 -5.69 -8.17
CA LYS A 45 7.66 -5.15 -8.66
C LYS A 45 8.68 -5.01 -7.55
N ASP A 46 9.96 -5.09 -7.93
CA ASP A 46 11.07 -4.94 -7.01
C ASP A 46 11.03 -3.60 -6.26
N GLY A 47 11.39 -3.65 -4.98
CA GLY A 47 11.37 -2.49 -4.08
C GLY A 47 10.01 -2.17 -3.47
N ALA A 48 8.91 -2.79 -3.92
CA ALA A 48 7.55 -2.60 -3.38
C ALA A 48 7.17 -1.11 -3.22
N TRP A 49 7.42 -0.33 -4.27
CA TRP A 49 7.18 1.11 -4.28
C TRP A 49 5.69 1.42 -4.26
N ILE A 50 5.32 2.46 -3.53
CA ILE A 50 3.95 2.98 -3.51
C ILE A 50 3.92 4.48 -3.76
N ARG A 51 2.79 4.95 -4.27
CA ARG A 51 2.42 6.37 -4.28
C ARG A 51 1.22 6.59 -3.38
N VAL A 52 1.33 7.56 -2.46
CA VAL A 52 0.16 8.07 -1.74
C VAL A 52 -0.50 9.13 -2.60
N SER A 53 -1.46 8.71 -3.43
CA SER A 53 -1.98 9.52 -4.55
C SER A 53 -2.57 10.87 -4.11
N ASN A 54 -3.27 10.90 -2.98
CA ASN A 54 -3.86 12.13 -2.45
C ASN A 54 -2.84 13.09 -1.82
N LYS A 55 -1.60 12.63 -1.55
CA LYS A 55 -0.49 13.45 -1.05
C LYS A 55 0.59 13.70 -2.11
N ASN A 56 0.50 12.99 -3.25
CA ASN A 56 1.50 13.00 -4.32
C ASN A 56 2.93 12.70 -3.83
N LEU A 57 3.06 11.76 -2.90
CA LEU A 57 4.35 11.31 -2.34
C LEU A 57 4.62 9.85 -2.71
N ILE A 58 5.89 9.52 -2.95
CA ILE A 58 6.35 8.18 -3.31
C ILE A 58 7.26 7.66 -2.21
N PHE A 59 7.05 6.41 -1.81
CA PHE A 59 7.81 5.77 -0.74
C PHE A 59 8.29 4.38 -1.15
N SER A 60 9.43 3.98 -0.60
CA SER A 60 10.01 2.66 -0.84
C SER A 60 9.41 1.61 0.11
N GLY A 61 9.47 0.34 -0.28
CA GLY A 61 8.97 -0.78 0.53
C GLY A 61 9.63 -0.93 1.91
N ASN A 62 10.82 -0.36 2.10
CA ASN A 62 11.58 -0.46 3.35
C ASN A 62 11.11 0.51 4.43
N GLU A 63 10.33 1.53 4.07
CA GLU A 63 9.81 2.50 5.02
C GLU A 63 8.55 1.99 5.74
N THR A 64 8.29 2.51 6.94
CA THR A 64 7.08 2.21 7.71
C THR A 64 6.00 3.24 7.43
N MET A 65 4.74 2.81 7.39
CA MET A 65 3.61 3.71 7.07
C MET A 65 3.57 4.93 8.00
N ILE A 66 3.84 4.73 9.29
CA ILE A 66 3.88 5.81 10.29
C ILE A 66 4.99 6.83 10.00
N ASN A 67 6.18 6.39 9.58
CA ASN A 67 7.28 7.30 9.25
C ASN A 67 7.02 8.07 7.95
N CYS A 68 6.29 7.47 7.01
CA CYS A 68 5.82 8.11 5.78
C CYS A 68 4.63 9.07 6.01
N GLY A 69 4.11 9.17 7.24
CA GLY A 69 2.94 9.99 7.55
C GLY A 69 1.65 9.48 6.90
N ILE A 70 1.54 8.18 6.65
CA ILE A 70 0.34 7.55 6.08
C ILE A 70 -0.71 7.38 7.18
N THR A 71 -1.92 7.87 6.89
CA THR A 71 -3.02 8.01 7.84
C THR A 71 -4.32 7.50 7.24
N THR A 72 -5.36 7.37 8.08
CA THR A 72 -6.70 7.01 7.62
C THR A 72 -7.18 7.95 6.51
N GLY A 73 -7.78 7.39 5.47
CA GLY A 73 -8.28 8.11 4.30
C GLY A 73 -7.25 8.32 3.18
N ASP A 74 -6.00 7.93 3.39
CA ASP A 74 -4.99 7.94 2.31
C ASP A 74 -5.25 6.87 1.25
N CYS A 75 -4.89 7.19 0.01
CA CYS A 75 -5.00 6.30 -1.13
C CYS A 75 -3.61 5.81 -1.55
N ILE A 76 -3.32 4.55 -1.29
CA ILE A 76 -2.06 3.86 -1.61
C ILE A 76 -2.20 3.22 -3.00
N GLU A 77 -1.50 3.76 -3.98
CA GLU A 77 -1.31 3.14 -5.29
C GLU A 77 -0.03 2.31 -5.28
N ILE A 78 -0.13 1.03 -5.63
CA ILE A 78 1.03 0.15 -5.75
C ILE A 78 1.59 0.28 -7.17
N LEU A 79 2.89 0.59 -7.26
CA LEU A 79 3.58 0.89 -8.52
C LEU A 79 4.14 -0.34 -9.22
#